data_AF-A0A0U1DPI6-F1
#
_entry.id   AF-A0A0U1DPI6-F1
#
_cell.length_a   1.000
_cell.length_b   1.000
_cell.length_c   1.000
_cell.angle_alpha   90.00
_cell.angle_beta   90.00
_cell.angle_gamma   90.00
#
_symmetry.space_group_name_H-M   'P 1'
#
loop_
_entity.id
_entity.type
_entity.pdbx_description
1 polymer ?
#
loop_
_entity_poly.entity_id
_entity_poly.type
_entity_poly.pdbx_seq_one_letter_code
_entity_poly.pdbx_strand_id
1 'polypeptide(L)'
;MSNLQPSGHNDGIWYSDVTAQAVSGSPTPNISDFNARAVNSSTYANMKGNQTDGLPNQPIAPGSQATGRVYFDVRGGTVPDSVVYRDAGGADKVVWKG
;
A
#
# COMPACT_ATOMS: atom_id res chain seq x y z
N MET A 1 -5.22 2.40 7.16
CA MET A 1 -3.81 2.45 6.74
C MET A 1 -3.06 3.28 7.74
N SER A 2 -1.85 2.89 8.10
CA SER A 2 -1.03 3.60 9.08
C SER A 2 0.44 3.41 8.77
N ASN A 3 1.27 4.24 9.42
CA ASN A 3 2.69 3.94 9.59
C ASN A 3 3.46 3.85 8.26
N LEU A 4 3.30 4.84 7.38
CA LEU A 4 4.17 4.98 6.22
C LEU A 4 5.57 5.37 6.70
N GLN A 5 6.53 4.47 6.61
CA GLN A 5 7.87 4.67 7.15
C GLN A 5 8.94 3.92 6.35
N PRO A 6 10.23 4.33 6.45
CA PRO A 6 11.31 3.58 5.83
C PRO A 6 11.46 2.21 6.51
N SER A 7 11.99 1.24 5.77
CA SER A 7 12.26 -0.13 6.23
C SER A 7 13.23 -0.19 7.43
N GLY A 8 14.05 0.85 7.60
CA GLY A 8 15.15 0.89 8.57
C GLY A 8 16.45 0.24 8.08
N HIS A 9 16.48 -0.33 6.87
CA HIS A 9 17.64 -1.02 6.31
C HIS A 9 18.55 -0.16 5.43
N ASN A 10 18.25 1.15 5.30
CA ASN A 10 18.95 2.07 4.40
C ASN A 10 18.98 1.59 2.93
N ASP A 11 17.94 0.87 2.51
CA ASP A 11 17.76 0.30 1.16
C ASP A 11 16.81 1.13 0.29
N GLY A 12 16.28 2.24 0.82
CA GLY A 12 15.28 3.08 0.17
C GLY A 12 13.90 2.43 0.05
N ILE A 13 13.67 1.30 0.72
CA ILE A 13 12.36 0.66 0.79
C ILE A 13 11.54 1.32 1.89
N TRP A 14 10.28 1.58 1.58
CA TRP A 14 9.27 2.08 2.51
C TRP A 14 8.14 1.08 2.60
N TYR A 15 7.45 1.05 3.74
CA TYR A 15 6.24 0.25 3.91
C TYR A 15 5.15 1.01 4.65
N SER A 16 3.94 0.49 4.56
CA SER A 16 2.81 0.92 5.38
C SER A 16 1.95 -0.27 5.74
N ASP A 17 1.41 -0.25 6.96
CA ASP A 17 0.51 -1.29 7.47
C ASP A 17 -0.92 -1.06 6.94
N VAL A 18 -1.51 -2.13 6.39
CA VAL A 18 -2.84 -2.16 5.80
C VAL A 18 -3.70 -3.17 6.53
N THR A 19 -4.92 -2.76 6.85
CA THR A 19 -6.01 -3.67 7.22
C THR A 19 -7.11 -3.53 6.17
N ALA A 20 -7.39 -4.61 5.46
CA ALA A 20 -8.46 -4.70 4.48
C ALA A 20 -9.65 -5.46 5.09
N GLN A 21 -10.86 -4.91 4.96
CA GLN A 21 -12.08 -5.49 5.53
C GLN A 21 -13.05 -5.89 4.42
N ALA A 22 -13.60 -7.10 4.52
CA ALA A 22 -14.65 -7.58 3.63
C ALA A 22 -16.03 -7.03 4.08
N VAL A 23 -16.37 -5.84 3.60
CA VAL A 23 -17.66 -5.19 3.90
C VAL A 23 -18.83 -5.88 3.18
N SER A 24 -18.61 -6.35 1.94
CA SER A 24 -19.59 -7.10 1.15
C SER A 24 -18.90 -8.16 0.30
N GLY A 25 -19.50 -9.35 0.22
CA GLY A 25 -18.95 -10.49 -0.51
C GLY A 25 -17.63 -10.99 0.07
N SER A 26 -16.82 -11.63 -0.78
CA SER A 26 -15.49 -12.15 -0.45
C SER A 26 -14.44 -11.51 -1.37
N PRO A 27 -14.08 -10.24 -1.15
CA PRO A 27 -13.20 -9.51 -2.05
C PRO A 27 -11.74 -9.95 -1.90
N THR A 28 -11.02 -9.96 -3.02
CA THR A 28 -9.56 -10.07 -3.03
C THR A 28 -8.97 -8.65 -3.05
N PRO A 29 -8.05 -8.28 -2.12
CA PRO A 29 -7.41 -6.97 -2.14
C PRO A 29 -6.64 -6.73 -3.44
N ASN A 30 -6.87 -5.59 -4.11
CA ASN A 30 -6.03 -5.19 -5.25
C ASN A 30 -4.78 -4.44 -4.75
N ILE A 31 -3.74 -5.21 -4.46
CA ILE A 31 -2.49 -4.70 -3.88
C ILE A 31 -1.74 -3.76 -4.84
N SER A 32 -1.88 -3.94 -6.16
CA SER A 32 -1.16 -3.13 -7.14
C SER A 32 -1.68 -1.69 -7.27
N ASP A 33 -2.85 -1.39 -6.74
CA ASP A 33 -3.46 -0.06 -6.78
C ASP A 33 -2.88 0.87 -5.69
N PHE A 34 -2.12 0.32 -4.72
CA PHE A 34 -1.44 1.11 -3.71
C PHE A 34 -0.18 1.78 -4.27
N ASN A 35 0.00 3.05 -3.95
CA ASN A 35 1.16 3.85 -4.34
C ASN A 35 1.58 4.75 -3.17
N ALA A 36 2.86 4.85 -2.86
CA ALA A 36 3.35 5.93 -2.01
C ALA A 36 3.43 7.21 -2.84
N ARG A 37 3.16 8.36 -2.21
CA ARG A 37 3.23 9.66 -2.86
C ARG A 37 3.94 10.66 -1.96
N ALA A 38 4.76 11.49 -2.58
CA ALA A 38 5.47 12.59 -1.94
C ALA A 38 4.78 13.92 -2.17
N VAL A 39 5.17 14.92 -1.37
CA VAL A 39 4.66 16.30 -1.43
C VAL A 39 4.82 16.96 -2.80
N ASN A 40 5.85 16.56 -3.56
CA ASN A 40 6.09 17.02 -4.94
C ASN A 40 5.30 16.23 -6.00
N SER A 41 4.36 15.38 -5.58
CA SER A 41 3.55 14.49 -6.42
C SER A 41 4.29 13.33 -7.09
N SER A 42 5.59 13.11 -6.80
CA SER A 42 6.26 11.86 -7.17
C SER A 42 5.49 10.67 -6.59
N THR A 43 5.24 9.66 -7.43
CA THR A 43 4.46 8.47 -7.08
C THR A 43 5.33 7.24 -7.22
N TYR A 44 5.32 6.37 -6.21
CA TYR A 44 6.08 5.13 -6.15
C TYR A 44 5.08 3.97 -6.10
N ALA A 45 5.06 3.17 -7.17
CA ALA A 45 4.15 2.02 -7.25
C ALA A 45 4.49 0.96 -6.19
N ASN A 46 3.48 0.23 -5.74
CA ASN A 46 3.69 -0.93 -4.88
C ASN A 46 4.69 -1.91 -5.52
N MET A 47 5.65 -2.36 -4.71
CA MET A 47 6.56 -3.45 -5.06
C MET A 47 5.77 -4.75 -5.09
N LYS A 48 5.36 -5.17 -6.28
CA LYS A 48 4.66 -6.43 -6.52
C LYS A 48 5.52 -7.62 -6.08
N GLY A 49 5.43 -8.00 -4.80
CA GLY A 49 6.23 -9.07 -4.20
C GLY A 49 5.47 -9.74 -3.05
N ASN A 50 5.63 -11.06 -2.94
CA ASN A 50 5.06 -11.85 -1.85
C ASN A 50 5.98 -11.76 -0.62
N GLN A 51 6.02 -10.58 0.00
CA GLN A 51 6.69 -10.47 1.29
C GLN A 51 5.95 -11.29 2.32
N THR A 52 6.68 -11.93 3.24
CA THR A 52 6.12 -12.85 4.23
C THR A 52 5.11 -12.18 5.16
N ASP A 53 5.23 -10.88 5.37
CA ASP A 53 4.32 -10.02 6.13
C ASP A 53 3.50 -9.09 5.21
N GLY A 54 3.52 -9.34 3.89
CA GLY A 54 2.74 -8.60 2.91
C GLY A 54 1.24 -8.80 3.10
N LEU A 55 0.46 -7.81 2.66
CA LEU A 55 -1.00 -7.95 2.64
C LEU A 55 -1.40 -9.19 1.84
N PRO A 56 -2.20 -10.12 2.39
CA PRO A 56 -2.56 -11.34 1.68
C PRO A 56 -3.32 -11.06 0.38
N ASN A 57 -2.82 -11.62 -0.73
CA ASN A 57 -3.46 -11.54 -2.05
C ASN A 57 -4.45 -12.70 -2.27
N GLN A 58 -5.43 -12.82 -1.38
CA GLN A 58 -6.44 -13.88 -1.44
C GLN A 58 -7.80 -13.34 -0.98
N PRO A 59 -8.91 -14.02 -1.33
CA PRO A 59 -10.24 -13.60 -0.89
C PRO A 59 -10.31 -13.50 0.64
N ILE A 60 -10.90 -12.41 1.12
CA ILE A 60 -11.18 -12.21 2.55
C ILE A 60 -12.61 -12.69 2.81
N ALA A 61 -12.76 -13.62 3.77
CA ALA A 61 -14.08 -14.13 4.14
C ALA A 61 -15.05 -12.99 4.51
N PRO A 62 -16.34 -13.09 4.14
CA PRO A 62 -17.33 -12.05 4.42
C PRO A 62 -17.35 -11.63 5.89
N GLY A 63 -17.39 -10.32 6.17
CA GLY A 63 -17.40 -9.77 7.53
C GLY A 63 -16.06 -9.85 8.27
N SER A 64 -15.03 -10.44 7.69
CA SER A 64 -13.69 -10.57 8.27
C SER A 64 -12.72 -9.51 7.73
N GLN A 65 -11.49 -9.51 8.25
CA GLN A 65 -10.42 -8.63 7.80
C GLN A 65 -9.11 -9.40 7.62
N ALA A 66 -8.22 -8.85 6.78
CA ALA A 66 -6.83 -9.29 6.65
C ALA A 66 -5.90 -8.10 6.88
N THR A 67 -4.77 -8.35 7.52
CA THR A 67 -3.75 -7.33 7.80
C THR A 67 -2.42 -7.75 7.20
N GLY A 68 -1.64 -6.78 6.72
CA GLY A 68 -0.28 -6.98 6.25
C GLY A 68 0.29 -5.68 5.70
N ARG A 69 1.47 -5.76 5.10
CA ARG A 69 2.21 -4.60 4.59
C ARG A 69 2.11 -4.45 3.09
N VAL A 70 2.21 -3.20 2.65
CA VAL A 70 2.54 -2.84 1.27
C VAL A 70 3.91 -2.17 1.25
N TYR A 71 4.64 -2.35 0.16
CA TYR A 71 6.03 -1.93 0.04
C TYR A 71 6.22 -1.01 -1.16
N PHE A 72 7.13 -0.06 -1.05
CA PHE A 72 7.42 0.94 -2.08
C PHE A 72 8.92 1.13 -2.21
N ASP A 73 9.42 1.20 -3.44
CA ASP A 73 10.80 1.55 -3.73
C ASP A 73 10.91 3.06 -3.96
N VAL A 74 11.60 3.76 -3.06
CA VAL A 74 11.73 5.22 -3.03
C VAL A 74 13.20 5.63 -3.23
N ARG A 75 14.06 4.72 -3.71
CA ARG A 75 15.49 5.00 -3.86
C ARG A 75 15.75 6.24 -4.73
N GLY A 76 16.48 7.21 -4.18
CA GLY A 76 16.83 8.46 -4.85
C GLY A 76 15.67 9.43 -5.06
N GLY A 77 14.48 9.13 -4.53
CA GLY A 77 13.28 9.96 -4.64
C GLY A 77 13.07 10.90 -3.46
N THR A 78 12.07 11.78 -3.59
CA THR A 78 11.56 12.58 -2.47
C THR A 78 10.78 11.70 -1.49
N VAL A 79 10.99 11.92 -0.19
CA VAL A 79 10.32 11.20 0.90
C VAL A 79 8.79 11.25 0.73
N PRO A 80 8.10 10.09 0.72
CA PRO A 80 6.65 10.07 0.63
C PRO A 80 6.01 10.45 1.97
N ASP A 81 4.87 11.15 1.90
CA ASP A 81 4.07 11.60 3.06
C ASP A 81 2.68 10.95 3.08
N SER A 82 2.34 10.21 2.03
CA SER A 82 1.01 9.65 1.85
C SER A 82 1.04 8.32 1.09
N VAL A 83 0.01 7.52 1.30
CA VAL A 83 -0.32 6.39 0.45
C VAL A 83 -1.63 6.68 -0.27
N VAL A 84 -1.64 6.39 -1.56
CA VAL A 84 -2.78 6.61 -2.46
C VAL A 84 -3.22 5.28 -3.03
N TYR A 85 -4.53 5.02 -2.99
CA TYR A 85 -5.17 3.94 -3.72
C TYR A 85 -5.71 4.50 -5.04
N ARG A 86 -5.15 4.05 -6.15
CA ARG A 86 -5.45 4.54 -7.50
C ARG A 86 -5.89 3.38 -8.38
N ASP A 87 -7.02 3.54 -9.05
CA ASP A 87 -7.51 2.51 -9.97
C ASP A 87 -6.69 2.42 -11.26
N ALA A 88 -6.93 1.37 -12.05
CA ALA A 88 -6.26 1.17 -13.34
C ALA A 88 -6.51 2.31 -14.36
N GLY A 89 -7.53 3.15 -14.17
CA GLY A 89 -7.82 4.33 -14.98
C GLY A 89 -7.01 5.56 -14.57
N GLY A 90 -6.21 5.47 -13.52
CA GLY A 90 -5.37 6.56 -13.03
C GLY A 90 -6.04 7.47 -12.02
N ALA A 91 -7.28 7.18 -11.60
CA ALA A 91 -8.02 8.01 -10.66
C ALA A 91 -7.71 7.62 -9.21
N ASP A 92 -7.28 8.59 -8.41
CA ASP A 92 -7.12 8.44 -6.96
C ASP A 92 -8.50 8.23 -6.32
N LYS A 93 -8.70 7.12 -5.60
CA LYS A 93 -9.93 6.82 -4.87
C LYS A 93 -9.84 7.19 -3.40
N VAL A 94 -8.67 6.95 -2.81
CA VAL A 94 -8.41 7.19 -1.39
C VAL A 94 -6.99 7.67 -1.23
N VAL A 95 -6.79 8.63 -0.32
CA VAL A 95 -5.49 9.10 0.12
C VAL A 95 -5.42 9.00 1.63
N TRP A 96 -4.43 8.27 2.14
CA TRP A 96 -4.09 8.23 3.57
C TRP A 96 -2.84 9.05 3.79
N LYS A 97 -2.92 10.05 4.67
CA LYS A 97 -1.78 10.84 5.10
C LYS A 97 -1.27 10.33 6.44
N GLY A 98 0.06 10.32 6.59
CA GLY A 98 0.74 10.04 7.86
C GLY A 98 0.62 11.20 8.84
#